data_AF-A0A7X7D5A8-F1
#
_entry.id   AF-A0A7X7D5A8-F1
#
_cell.length_a   1.000
_cell.length_b   1.000
_cell.length_c   1.000
_cell.angle_alpha   90.00
_cell.angle_beta   90.00
_cell.angle_gamma   90.00
#
_symmetry.space_group_name_H-M   'P 1'
#
loop_
_entity.id
_entity.type
_entity.pdbx_description
1 polymer ?
#
loop_
_entity_poly.entity_id
_entity_poly.type
_entity_poly.pdbx_seq_one_letter_code
_entity_poly.pdbx_strand_id
1 'polypeptide(L)'
;GHLEDIPAGADDWDITVRGAGKLARTLHDNFSDALLFRRIATIEYDAPTIADVDELEWRGPLPELVDLAASVDAPGLAERATRIAAARNVR
;
A
#
# COMPACT_ATOMS: atom_id res chain seq x y z
N GLY A 1 -4.26 -19.94 -11.27
CA GLY A 1 -2.91 -20.48 -11.42
C GLY A 1 -2.03 -19.84 -10.38
N HIS A 2 -1.08 -20.60 -9.84
CA HIS A 2 -0.10 -20.13 -8.86
C HIS A 2 1.28 -19.98 -9.53
N LEU A 3 2.17 -19.20 -8.92
CA LEU A 3 3.54 -19.02 -9.43
C LEU A 3 4.32 -20.34 -9.33
N GLU A 4 4.02 -21.11 -8.29
CA GLU A 4 4.54 -22.44 -7.99
C GLU A 4 4.15 -23.50 -9.03
N ASP A 5 3.07 -23.26 -9.78
CA ASP A 5 2.61 -24.17 -10.84
C ASP A 5 3.38 -23.97 -12.15
N ILE A 6 4.20 -22.91 -12.26
CA ILE A 6 4.97 -22.61 -13.48
C ILE A 6 6.22 -23.50 -13.49
N PRO A 7 6.41 -24.37 -14.51
CA PRO A 7 7.60 -25.21 -14.59
C PRO A 7 8.88 -24.36 -14.67
N ALA A 8 9.92 -24.80 -13.96
CA ALA A 8 11.19 -24.06 -13.89
C ALA A 8 11.93 -24.03 -15.23
N GLY A 9 11.81 -25.10 -16.04
CA GLY A 9 12.37 -25.19 -17.37
C GLY A 9 11.38 -24.68 -18.42
N ALA A 10 11.87 -23.83 -19.33
CA ALA A 10 11.07 -23.36 -20.47
C ALA A 10 10.66 -24.49 -21.42
N ASP A 11 11.44 -25.58 -21.49
CA ASP A 11 11.16 -26.75 -22.32
C ASP A 11 9.99 -27.60 -21.78
N ASP A 12 9.66 -27.42 -20.50
CA ASP A 12 8.55 -28.10 -19.82
C ASP A 12 7.22 -27.32 -19.94
N TRP A 13 7.20 -26.21 -20.68
CA TRP A 13 5.99 -25.41 -20.88
C TRP A 13 5.17 -25.98 -22.02
N ASP A 14 3.87 -26.23 -21.80
CA ASP A 14 2.93 -26.72 -22.83
C ASP A 14 2.66 -25.71 -23.97
N ILE A 15 3.29 -24.53 -23.93
CA ILE A 15 3.09 -23.44 -24.88
C ILE A 15 4.41 -22.85 -25.36
N THR A 16 4.45 -22.43 -26.63
CA THR A 16 5.60 -21.70 -27.18
C THR A 16 5.52 -20.21 -26.85
N VAL A 17 6.42 -19.73 -25.99
CA VAL A 17 6.52 -18.30 -25.62
C VAL A 17 7.81 -17.70 -26.18
N ARG A 18 7.70 -16.51 -26.81
CA ARG A 18 8.88 -15.77 -27.28
C ARG A 18 9.80 -15.47 -26.10
N GLY A 19 11.04 -15.95 -26.18
CA GLY A 19 12.04 -15.73 -25.13
C GLY A 19 11.79 -16.54 -23.85
N ALA A 20 11.06 -17.67 -23.94
CA ALA A 20 10.74 -18.52 -22.79
C ALA A 20 11.96 -18.82 -21.88
N GLY A 21 13.12 -19.15 -22.46
CA GLY A 21 14.34 -19.40 -21.67
C GLY A 21 14.82 -18.20 -20.85
N LYS A 22 14.62 -16.97 -21.33
CA LYS A 22 14.91 -15.75 -20.55
C LYS A 22 13.88 -15.57 -19.45
N LEU A 23 12.60 -15.75 -19.77
CA LEU A 23 11.49 -15.57 -18.81
C LEU A 23 11.56 -16.59 -17.66
N ALA A 24 11.78 -17.86 -17.97
CA ALA A 24 11.93 -18.93 -16.99
C ALA A 24 13.10 -18.65 -16.04
N ARG A 25 14.24 -18.23 -16.59
CA ARG A 25 15.41 -17.81 -15.79
C ARG A 25 15.09 -16.62 -14.89
N THR A 26 14.48 -15.57 -15.43
CA THR A 26 14.11 -14.39 -14.62
C THR A 26 13.14 -14.75 -13.49
N LEU A 27 12.12 -15.57 -13.76
CA LEU A 27 11.18 -16.01 -12.74
C LEU A 27 11.88 -16.84 -11.65
N HIS A 28 12.77 -17.76 -12.05
CA HIS A 28 13.54 -18.58 -11.11
C HIS A 28 14.48 -17.72 -10.25
N ASP A 29 15.29 -16.87 -10.87
CA ASP A 29 16.26 -16.00 -10.20
C ASP A 29 15.61 -15.02 -9.23
N ASN A 30 14.34 -14.63 -9.48
CA ASN A 30 13.60 -13.65 -8.67
C ASN A 30 12.36 -14.27 -8.00
N PHE A 31 12.33 -15.59 -7.79
CA PHE A 31 11.13 -16.26 -7.30
C PHE A 31 10.73 -15.78 -5.90
N SER A 32 11.71 -15.50 -5.03
CA SER A 32 11.47 -14.91 -3.70
C SER A 32 10.74 -13.58 -3.79
N ASP A 33 11.15 -12.73 -4.74
CA ASP A 33 10.57 -11.41 -4.94
C ASP A 33 9.16 -11.52 -5.53
N ALA A 34 8.93 -12.48 -6.41
CA ALA A 34 7.59 -12.76 -6.93
C ALA A 34 6.62 -13.19 -5.80
N LEU A 35 7.08 -14.02 -4.85
CA LEU A 35 6.31 -14.40 -3.67
C LEU A 35 6.08 -13.21 -2.72
N LEU A 36 7.09 -12.35 -2.53
CA LEU A 36 6.98 -11.12 -1.76
C LEU A 36 5.93 -10.18 -2.38
N PHE A 37 5.99 -9.94 -3.69
CA PHE A 37 5.04 -9.11 -4.39
C PHE A 37 3.62 -9.65 -4.30
N ARG A 38 3.43 -10.97 -4.39
CA ARG A 38 2.14 -11.61 -4.11
C ARG A 38 1.65 -11.27 -2.69
N ARG A 39 2.51 -11.40 -1.68
CA ARG A 39 2.14 -11.13 -0.28
C ARG A 39 1.74 -9.67 -0.07
N ILE A 40 2.53 -8.71 -0.54
CA ILE A 40 2.27 -7.27 -0.30
C ILE A 40 1.16 -6.69 -1.18
N ALA A 41 0.85 -7.33 -2.30
CA ALA A 41 -0.28 -6.96 -3.15
C ALA A 41 -1.61 -7.61 -2.73
N THR A 42 -1.59 -8.47 -1.69
CA THR A 42 -2.80 -9.12 -1.16
C THR A 42 -3.31 -8.34 0.05
N ILE A 43 -4.62 -8.07 0.08
CA ILE A 43 -5.28 -7.44 1.24
C ILE A 43 -5.19 -8.39 2.44
N GLU A 44 -4.73 -7.86 3.58
CA GLU A 44 -4.72 -8.57 4.86
C GLU A 44 -5.98 -8.21 5.66
N TYR A 45 -6.97 -9.11 5.67
CA TYR A 45 -8.26 -8.86 6.31
C TYR A 45 -8.22 -9.00 7.83
N ASP A 46 -7.25 -9.74 8.35
CA ASP A 46 -7.10 -10.01 9.79
C ASP A 46 -6.07 -9.06 10.45
N ALA A 47 -5.63 -8.02 9.73
CA ALA A 47 -4.75 -7.01 10.29
C ALA A 47 -5.44 -6.29 11.45
N PRO A 48 -4.75 -6.03 12.57
CA PRO A 48 -5.29 -5.20 13.65
C PRO A 48 -5.77 -3.86 13.09
N THR A 49 -7.03 -3.55 13.34
CA THR A 49 -7.68 -2.31 12.93
C THR A 49 -8.43 -1.71 14.13
N ILE A 50 -9.06 -0.55 13.92
CA ILE A 50 -9.95 0.10 14.89
C ILE A 50 -11.06 -0.86 15.36
N ALA A 51 -11.50 -0.77 16.61
CA ALA A 51 -12.59 -1.59 17.12
C ALA A 51 -13.97 -1.08 16.66
N ASP A 52 -14.12 0.25 16.55
CA ASP A 52 -15.32 0.91 16.05
C ASP A 52 -15.00 2.22 15.30
N VAL A 53 -16.03 2.84 14.74
CA VAL A 53 -15.91 4.07 13.94
C VAL A 53 -15.62 5.30 14.81
N ASP A 54 -15.98 5.27 16.10
CA ASP A 54 -15.79 6.41 17.00
C ASP A 54 -14.30 6.64 17.29
N GLU A 55 -13.46 5.60 17.18
CA GLU A 55 -11.99 5.74 17.23
C GLU A 55 -11.42 6.62 16.10
N LEU A 56 -12.09 6.68 14.95
CA LEU A 56 -11.69 7.54 13.82
C LEU A 56 -12.23 8.97 13.95
N GLU A 57 -12.92 9.29 15.06
CA GLU A 57 -13.45 10.62 15.28
C GLU A 57 -12.33 11.66 15.26
N TRP A 58 -12.34 12.51 14.23
CA TRP A 58 -11.43 13.64 14.16
C TRP A 58 -11.88 14.77 15.10
N ARG A 59 -11.06 15.04 16.12
CA ARG A 59 -11.32 16.04 17.18
C ARG A 59 -10.68 17.41 16.94
N GLY A 60 -10.10 17.61 15.75
CA GLY A 60 -9.38 18.83 15.39
C GLY A 60 -7.90 18.58 15.13
N PRO A 61 -7.16 19.60 14.64
CA PRO A 61 -5.73 19.48 14.41
C PRO A 61 -4.96 19.40 15.74
N LEU A 62 -3.90 18.58 15.76
CA LEU A 62 -2.92 18.62 16.84
C LEU A 62 -1.96 19.80 16.64
N PRO A 63 -1.35 20.36 17.70
CA PRO A 63 -0.41 21.47 17.60
C PRO A 63 0.74 21.24 16.62
N GLU A 64 1.22 19.99 16.53
CA GLU A 64 2.32 19.55 15.67
C GLU A 64 2.00 19.68 14.17
N LEU A 65 0.71 19.82 13.81
CA LEU A 65 0.30 19.99 12.41
C LEU A 65 0.89 21.27 11.80
N VAL A 66 1.13 22.32 12.59
CA VAL A 66 1.70 23.59 12.07
C VAL A 66 3.11 23.35 11.54
N ASP A 67 3.97 22.70 12.34
CA ASP A 67 5.35 22.42 11.96
C ASP A 67 5.42 21.40 10.82
N LEU A 68 4.57 20.36 10.87
CA LEU A 68 4.47 19.37 9.78
C LEU A 68 4.05 20.02 8.46
N ALA A 69 3.01 20.87 8.49
CA ALA A 69 2.53 21.57 7.31
C ALA A 69 3.59 22.50 6.72
N ALA A 70 4.38 23.18 7.56
CA ALA A 70 5.50 23.99 7.12
C ALA A 70 6.61 23.14 6.47
N SER A 71 6.91 21.95 7.00
CA SER A 71 7.96 21.06 6.47
C SER A 71 7.71 20.53 5.06
N VAL A 72 6.45 20.56 4.60
CA VAL A 72 6.03 20.13 3.26
C VAL A 72 5.57 21.31 2.39
N ASP A 73 5.98 22.54 2.75
CA ASP A 73 5.64 23.79 2.07
C ASP A 73 4.11 24.02 1.91
N ALA A 74 3.32 23.54 2.86
CA ALA A 74 1.86 23.62 2.85
C ALA A 74 1.25 24.24 4.12
N PRO A 75 1.74 25.38 4.64
CA PRO A 75 1.30 25.96 5.92
C PRO A 75 -0.21 26.24 5.97
N GLY A 76 -0.84 26.54 4.83
CA GLY A 76 -2.28 26.75 4.74
C GLY A 76 -3.13 25.52 5.12
N LEU A 77 -2.55 24.32 5.18
CA LEU A 77 -3.24 23.13 5.70
C LEU A 77 -3.60 23.26 7.18
N ALA A 78 -2.70 23.81 8.00
CA ALA A 78 -2.95 24.01 9.42
C ALA A 78 -4.07 25.05 9.64
N GLU A 79 -4.04 26.15 8.90
CA GLU A 79 -5.10 27.17 8.95
C GLU A 79 -6.46 26.61 8.55
N ARG A 80 -6.50 25.80 7.48
CA ARG A 80 -7.73 25.14 7.02
C ARG A 80 -8.26 24.17 8.07
N ALA A 81 -7.40 23.34 8.64
CA ALA A 81 -7.79 22.38 9.67
C ALA A 81 -8.36 23.08 10.90
N THR A 82 -7.71 24.14 11.38
CA THR A 82 -8.21 24.97 12.50
C THR A 82 -9.56 25.57 12.20
N ARG A 83 -9.75 26.11 10.98
CA ARG A 83 -11.03 26.69 10.56
C ARG A 83 -12.17 25.66 10.53
N ILE A 84 -11.90 24.46 10.03
CA ILE A 84 -12.89 23.36 9.99
C ILE A 84 -13.22 22.92 11.41
N ALA A 85 -12.23 22.78 12.30
CA ALA A 85 -12.45 22.41 13.70
C ALA A 85 -13.32 23.46 14.43
N ALA A 86 -13.04 24.75 14.23
CA ALA A 86 -13.85 25.83 14.80
C ALA A 86 -15.29 25.80 14.30
N ALA A 87 -15.52 25.57 13.00
CA ALA A 87 -16.87 25.49 12.42
C ALA A 87 -17.69 24.30 12.93
N ARG A 88 -17.04 23.21 13.36
CA ARG A 88 -17.70 22.03 13.95
C ARG A 88 -18.21 22.31 15.37
N ASN A 89 -17.49 23.08 16.17
CA ASN A 89 -17.85 23.41 17.55
C ASN A 89 -19.01 24.42 17.68
N VAL A 90 -19.52 24.94 16.55
CA VAL A 90 -20.64 25.90 16.51
C VAL A 90 -21.97 25.20 16.18
N ARG A 91 -21.96 23.89 15.92
CA ARG A 91 -23.14 23.09 15.57
C ARG A 91 -23.66 22.30 16.76
#